data_AF-A0A0C4ED78-F1
#
_entry.id   AF-A0A0C4ED78-F1
#
_cell.length_a   1.000
_cell.length_b   1.000
_cell.length_c   1.000
_cell.angle_alpha   90.00
_cell.angle_beta   90.00
_cell.angle_gamma   90.00
#
_symmetry.space_group_name_H-M   'P 1'
#
loop_
_entity.id
_entity.type
_entity.pdbx_description
1 polymer ?
#
loop_
_entity_poly.entity_id
_entity_poly.type
_entity_poly.pdbx_seq_one_letter_code
_entity_poly.pdbx_strand_id
1 'polypeptide(L)'
;MLLIFCLRKHAATHRRCPKEDCSWAGARSGQEKMRHVWHCHRAWAESAGYTPMGGQCDECPAVFARKDALSRHKKEVHDGIKRVRKLGAGSQGPD
;
A
#
# COMPACT_ATOMS: atom_id res chain seq x y z
N MET A 1 14.80 -15.21 -28.03
CA MET A 1 13.69 -14.45 -28.64
C MET A 1 13.28 -13.34 -27.69
N LEU A 2 13.77 -12.13 -27.97
CA LEU A 2 13.55 -10.94 -27.13
C LEU A 2 12.12 -10.39 -27.33
N LEU A 3 11.42 -10.23 -26.20
CA LEU A 3 10.44 -9.21 -25.80
C LEU A 3 9.69 -8.46 -26.93
N ILE A 4 8.34 -8.49 -26.91
CA ILE A 4 7.39 -7.36 -27.10
C ILE A 4 5.98 -7.95 -27.27
N PHE A 5 5.17 -7.97 -26.20
CA PHE A 5 3.71 -8.07 -26.31
C PHE A 5 3.10 -6.97 -25.44
N CYS A 6 2.78 -5.84 -26.08
CA CYS A 6 1.94 -4.72 -25.61
C CYS A 6 2.09 -4.27 -24.14
N LEU A 7 3.05 -3.38 -23.92
CA LEU A 7 3.45 -2.71 -22.66
C LEU A 7 2.41 -1.78 -22.00
N ARG A 8 1.10 -1.90 -22.29
CA ARG A 8 0.10 -0.93 -21.77
C ARG A 8 -1.19 -1.55 -21.22
N LYS A 9 -1.49 -2.82 -21.53
CA LYS A 9 -2.62 -3.56 -20.93
C LYS A 9 -2.18 -4.69 -19.98
N HIS A 10 -0.98 -5.24 -20.14
CA HIS A 10 -0.45 -6.31 -19.28
C HIS A 10 -0.30 -5.87 -17.80
N ALA A 11 0.03 -4.61 -17.55
CA ALA A 11 0.17 -4.05 -16.19
C ALA A 11 -1.18 -3.92 -15.45
N ALA A 12 -2.31 -3.83 -16.15
CA ALA A 12 -3.65 -3.71 -15.54
C ALA A 12 -4.22 -5.05 -15.03
N THR A 13 -3.58 -6.17 -15.38
CA THR A 13 -4.08 -7.53 -15.10
C THR A 13 -3.41 -8.17 -13.87
N HIS A 14 -2.35 -7.56 -13.33
CA HIS A 14 -1.68 -8.06 -12.12
C HIS A 14 -2.42 -7.69 -10.82
N ARG A 15 -3.72 -8.01 -10.75
CA ARG A 15 -4.59 -7.89 -9.55
C ARG A 15 -4.42 -9.06 -8.56
N ARG A 16 -3.64 -10.07 -8.94
CA ARG A 16 -3.27 -11.22 -8.12
C ARG A 16 -1.99 -10.95 -7.34
N CYS A 17 -1.88 -11.64 -6.21
CA CYS A 17 -0.63 -11.71 -5.45
C CYS A 17 0.51 -12.21 -6.37
N PRO A 18 1.75 -11.67 -6.28
CA PRO A 18 2.87 -12.15 -7.08
C PRO A 18 3.38 -13.53 -6.65
N LYS A 19 2.96 -14.01 -5.47
CA LYS A 19 3.32 -15.34 -4.98
C LYS A 19 2.51 -16.38 -5.74
N GLU A 20 3.18 -17.29 -6.44
CA GLU A 20 2.57 -18.29 -7.33
C GLU A 20 1.55 -19.20 -6.61
N ASP A 21 1.81 -19.48 -5.34
CA ASP A 21 0.95 -20.29 -4.47
C ASP A 21 -0.17 -19.48 -3.75
N CYS A 22 -0.38 -18.21 -4.11
CA CYS A 22 -1.38 -17.38 -3.46
C CYS A 22 -2.60 -17.12 -4.35
N SER A 23 -3.76 -17.65 -3.93
CA SER A 23 -5.04 -17.49 -4.63
C SER A 23 -5.73 -16.13 -4.39
N TRP A 24 -5.08 -15.18 -3.71
CA TRP A 24 -5.67 -13.87 -3.44
C TRP A 24 -5.74 -12.98 -4.70
N ALA A 25 -6.95 -12.52 -5.03
CA ALA A 25 -7.25 -11.72 -6.22
C ALA A 25 -8.10 -10.47 -5.87
N GLY A 26 -7.73 -9.76 -4.80
CA GLY A 26 -8.52 -8.65 -4.25
C GLY A 26 -8.00 -7.24 -4.55
N ALA A 27 -6.93 -7.06 -5.34
CA ALA A 27 -6.35 -5.73 -5.51
C ALA A 27 -7.17 -4.86 -6.48
N ARG A 28 -7.77 -3.78 -5.95
CA ARG A 28 -8.30 -2.65 -6.74
C ARG A 28 -7.22 -1.56 -6.95
N SER A 29 -6.15 -1.61 -6.16
CA SER A 29 -4.98 -0.72 -6.20
C SER A 29 -3.68 -1.48 -5.91
N GLY A 30 -2.55 -0.97 -6.43
CA GLY A 30 -1.22 -1.46 -6.10
C GLY A 30 -0.89 -1.39 -4.59
N GLN A 31 -1.50 -0.44 -3.87
CA GLN A 31 -1.35 -0.36 -2.41
C GLN A 31 -2.04 -1.51 -1.68
N GLU A 32 -3.21 -1.96 -2.14
CA GLU A 32 -3.91 -3.11 -1.56
C GLU A 32 -3.12 -4.40 -1.78
N LYS A 33 -2.50 -4.56 -2.96
CA LYS A 33 -1.60 -5.68 -3.26
C LYS A 33 -0.42 -5.73 -2.29
N MET A 34 0.24 -4.60 -2.06
CA MET A 34 1.35 -4.53 -1.10
C MET A 34 0.87 -4.82 0.33
N ARG A 35 -0.35 -4.41 0.71
CA ARG A 35 -0.91 -4.66 2.06
C ARG A 35 -1.14 -6.14 2.27
N HIS A 36 -1.74 -6.80 1.29
CA HIS A 36 -1.94 -8.23 1.30
C HIS A 36 -0.60 -8.98 1.43
N VAL A 37 0.37 -8.64 0.59
CA VAL A 37 1.71 -9.26 0.60
C VAL A 37 2.35 -9.13 1.98
N TRP A 38 2.36 -7.94 2.58
CA TRP A 38 3.02 -7.73 3.87
C TRP A 38 2.32 -8.45 5.03
N HIS A 39 0.99 -8.54 5.02
CA HIS A 39 0.22 -9.21 6.08
C HIS A 39 0.19 -10.73 5.94
N CYS A 40 0.00 -11.26 4.72
CA CYS A 40 -0.18 -12.70 4.48
C CYS A 40 1.13 -13.41 4.12
N HIS A 41 2.13 -12.67 3.65
CA HIS A 41 3.41 -13.22 3.16
C HIS A 41 4.60 -12.44 3.70
N ARG A 42 4.57 -12.05 4.99
CA ARG A 42 5.60 -11.23 5.64
C ARG A 42 7.03 -11.74 5.39
N ALA A 43 7.30 -13.01 5.73
CA ALA A 43 8.63 -13.61 5.57
C ALA A 43 9.08 -13.67 4.09
N TRP A 44 8.15 -13.93 3.17
CA TRP A 44 8.46 -13.91 1.73
C TRP A 44 8.71 -12.49 1.23
N ALA A 45 7.95 -11.50 1.71
CA ALA A 45 8.10 -10.10 1.34
C ALA A 45 9.44 -9.53 1.82
N GLU A 46 9.90 -9.93 3.01
CA GLU A 46 11.25 -9.62 3.52
C GLU A 46 12.34 -10.21 2.61
N SER A 47 12.19 -11.48 2.20
CA SER A 47 13.15 -12.13 1.30
C SER A 47 13.11 -11.60 -0.14
N ALA A 48 11.96 -11.14 -0.62
CA ALA A 48 11.77 -10.65 -1.98
C ALA A 48 12.10 -9.15 -2.13
N GLY A 49 12.64 -8.51 -1.09
CA GLY A 49 13.09 -7.11 -1.14
C GLY A 49 11.95 -6.09 -1.19
N TYR A 50 10.75 -6.43 -0.72
CA TYR A 50 9.65 -5.48 -0.63
C TYR A 50 9.87 -4.54 0.56
N THR A 51 9.71 -3.23 0.35
CA THR A 51 9.84 -2.26 1.45
C THR A 51 8.73 -2.49 2.49
N PRO A 52 9.05 -2.46 3.79
CA PRO A 52 8.05 -2.60 4.84
C PRO A 52 6.95 -1.55 4.67
N MET A 53 5.71 -2.00 4.85
CA MET A 53 4.54 -1.14 4.71
C MET A 53 4.48 0.00 5.74
N GLY A 54 5.29 -0.06 6.80
CA GLY A 54 5.41 0.93 7.87
C GLY A 54 6.87 1.22 8.21
N GLY A 55 7.09 1.99 9.27
CA GLY A 55 8.43 2.38 9.70
C GLY A 55 8.42 3.18 11.01
N GLN A 56 9.60 3.28 11.63
CA GLN A 56 9.84 4.19 12.74
C GLN A 56 10.01 5.62 12.22
N CYS A 57 9.60 6.62 13.01
CA CYS A 57 9.89 8.00 12.71
C CYS A 57 11.38 8.30 12.96
N ASP A 58 12.00 9.07 12.08
CA ASP A 58 13.40 9.51 12.24
C ASP A 58 13.56 10.60 13.32
N GLU A 59 12.46 11.30 13.64
CA GLU A 59 12.46 12.45 14.55
C GLU A 59 11.96 12.09 15.95
N CYS A 60 11.36 10.90 16.13
CA CYS A 60 10.87 10.43 17.42
C CYS A 60 10.76 8.89 17.48
N PRO A 61 10.64 8.27 18.67
CA PRO A 61 10.57 6.81 18.81
C PRO A 61 9.23 6.19 18.37
N ALA A 62 8.36 6.93 17.68
CA ALA A 62 7.06 6.42 17.25
C ALA A 62 7.20 5.42 16.09
N VAL A 63 6.62 4.23 16.25
CA VAL A 63 6.62 3.16 15.24
C VAL A 63 5.23 3.03 14.62
N PHE A 64 5.17 3.03 13.30
CA PHE A 64 3.90 2.96 12.57
C PHE A 64 3.82 1.70 11.72
N ALA A 65 2.66 1.05 11.75
CA ALA A 65 2.38 -0.10 10.89
C ALA A 65 2.19 0.27 9.40
N ARG A 66 2.00 1.57 9.08
CA ARG A 66 1.71 2.07 7.73
C ARG A 66 2.49 3.34 7.38
N LYS A 67 2.98 3.42 6.14
CA LYS A 67 3.66 4.61 5.58
C LYS A 67 2.74 5.83 5.60
N ASP A 68 1.46 5.68 5.25
CA ASP A 68 0.51 6.80 5.29
C ASP A 68 0.37 7.38 6.70
N ALA A 69 0.43 6.52 7.72
CA ALA A 69 0.34 6.92 9.13
C ALA A 69 1.63 7.62 9.57
N LEU A 70 2.80 7.11 9.19
CA LEU A 70 4.09 7.76 9.44
C LEU A 70 4.18 9.13 8.77
N SER A 71 3.87 9.22 7.47
CA SER A 71 3.87 10.48 6.73
C SER A 71 2.89 11.49 7.31
N ARG A 72 1.72 11.02 7.74
CA ARG A 72 0.75 11.86 8.46
C ARG A 72 1.31 12.33 9.80
N HIS A 73 1.89 11.42 10.58
CA HIS A 73 2.48 11.73 11.87
C HIS A 73 3.58 12.79 11.72
N LYS A 74 4.49 12.66 10.76
CA LYS A 74 5.51 13.68 10.49
C LYS A 74 4.89 15.05 10.22
N LYS A 75 3.86 15.09 9.36
CA LYS A 75 3.16 16.35 9.05
C LYS A 75 2.45 16.96 10.26
N GLU A 76 1.76 16.17 11.06
CA GLU A 76 0.93 16.68 12.16
C GLU A 76 1.74 16.99 13.42
N VAL A 77 2.80 16.21 13.69
CA VAL A 77 3.59 16.31 14.94
C VAL A 77 4.87 17.11 14.75
N HIS A 78 5.57 16.94 13.64
CA HIS A 78 6.87 17.57 13.41
C HIS A 78 6.75 18.83 12.55
N ASP A 79 5.92 18.80 11.50
CA ASP A 79 5.71 19.94 10.59
C ASP A 79 4.57 20.88 11.05
N GLY A 80 3.76 20.46 12.03
CA GLY A 80 2.63 21.24 12.57
C GLY A 80 1.47 21.46 11.59
N ILE A 81 1.45 20.77 10.43
CA ILE A 81 0.36 20.84 9.46
C ILE A 81 -0.88 20.15 10.03
N LYS A 82 -1.85 20.93 10.47
CA LYS A 82 -3.19 20.43 10.82
C LYS A 82 -4.00 20.16 9.56
N ARG A 83 -4.48 18.92 9.38
CA ARG A 83 -5.41 18.62 8.29
C ARG A 83 -6.73 19.35 8.48
N VAL A 84 -7.19 20.05 7.46
CA VAL A 84 -8.59 20.45 7.35
C VAL A 84 -9.40 19.19 7.06
N ARG A 85 -10.09 18.67 8.09
CA ARG A 85 -11.08 17.61 7.88
C ARG A 85 -12.24 18.21 7.08
N LYS A 86 -12.35 17.86 5.79
CA LYS A 86 -13.59 18.08 5.04
C LYS A 86 -14.66 17.17 5.66
N LEU A 87 -15.46 17.73 6.55
CA LEU A 87 -16.71 17.14 6.99
C LEU A 87 -17.68 17.26 5.80
N GLY A 88 -17.97 16.16 5.10
CA GLY A 88 -19.04 16.18 4.10
C GLY A 88 -19.15 14.97 3.18
N ALA A 89 -20.42 14.56 3.00
CA ALA A 89 -21.00 13.69 1.97
C ALA A 89 -20.91 12.17 2.18
N GLY A 90 -21.88 11.65 2.93
CA GLY A 90 -22.31 10.25 2.79
C GLY A 90 -22.73 9.98 1.35
N SER A 91 -22.07 9.04 0.70
CA SER A 91 -22.45 8.49 -0.59
C SER A 91 -23.64 7.56 -0.41
N GLN A 92 -24.84 8.01 -0.80
CA GLN A 92 -25.94 7.14 -1.20
C GLN A 92 -25.44 6.24 -2.36
N GLY A 93 -25.60 4.93 -2.22
CA GLY A 93 -25.52 4.01 -3.35
C GLY A 93 -26.92 3.68 -3.85
N PRO A 94 -27.15 3.52 -5.17
CA PRO A 94 -28.40 3.00 -5.67
C PRO A 94 -28.50 1.47 -5.45
N ASP A 95 -29.72 1.02 -5.17
CA ASP A 95 -30.22 -0.36 -5.13
C ASP A 95 -30.07 -1.07 -6.49
#